data_AF-A0A0P9FS38-F1
#
_entry.id   AF-A0A0P9FS38-F1
#
_cell.length_a   1.000
_cell.length_b   1.000
_cell.length_c   1.000
_cell.angle_alpha   90.00
_cell.angle_beta   90.00
_cell.angle_gamma   90.00
#
_symmetry.space_group_name_H-M   'P 1'
#
loop_
_entity.id
_entity.type
_entity.pdbx_description
1 polymer ?
#
loop_
_entity_poly.entity_id
_entity_poly.type
_entity_poly.pdbx_seq_one_letter_code
_entity_poly.pdbx_strand_id
1 'polypeptide(L)'
;MSIKHIFLIFVAFTCSACTTSGQLYYVDTKGNKKLGCDVEFIGMPSVDKFAVEYALSLCAKSIVKKGGVVQEQDIYLLKVDTAIPAAPCGKAWNHDLAKQQFQSKELSKKEYGYIVANIDLELAEINKCTIQAN
;
A
#
# COMPACT_ATOMS: atom_id res chain seq x y z
N MET A 1 19.44 5.06 40.29
CA MET A 1 18.47 4.29 39.49
C MET A 1 19.02 2.88 39.32
N SER A 2 18.37 1.87 39.90
CA SER A 2 18.93 0.50 39.98
C SER A 2 19.05 -0.14 38.59
N ILE A 3 20.10 -0.94 38.34
CA ILE A 3 20.33 -1.70 37.10
C ILE A 3 19.07 -2.47 36.64
N LYS A 4 18.27 -2.96 37.59
CA LYS A 4 16.99 -3.64 37.32
C LYS A 4 15.96 -2.75 36.62
N HIS A 5 15.96 -1.45 36.91
CA HIS A 5 15.03 -0.48 36.31
C HIS A 5 15.50 -0.05 34.92
N ILE A 6 16.81 0.00 34.67
CA ILE A 6 17.40 0.23 33.34
C ILE A 6 17.08 -0.95 32.41
N PHE A 7 17.19 -2.18 32.90
CA PHE A 7 16.84 -3.38 32.13
C PHE A 7 15.35 -3.43 31.74
N LEU A 8 14.46 -2.99 32.64
CA LEU A 8 13.01 -2.98 32.40
C LEU A 8 12.58 -1.94 31.35
N ILE A 9 13.27 -0.78 31.32
CA ILE A 9 13.06 0.25 30.28
C ILE A 9 13.62 -0.22 28.93
N PHE A 10 14.74 -0.95 28.92
CA PHE A 10 15.34 -1.49 27.70
C PHE A 10 14.47 -2.58 27.05
N VAL A 11 13.85 -3.46 27.84
CA VAL A 11 12.93 -4.50 27.36
C VAL A 11 11.61 -3.91 26.85
N ALA A 12 11.12 -2.82 27.43
CA ALA A 12 9.91 -2.14 26.94
C ALA A 12 10.14 -1.45 25.57
N PHE A 13 11.38 -1.11 25.22
CA PHE A 13 11.70 -0.44 23.96
C PHE A 13 11.74 -1.37 22.74
N THR A 14 11.80 -2.70 22.94
CA THR A 14 11.97 -3.67 21.85
C THR A 14 10.67 -4.22 21.26
N CYS A 15 9.49 -3.73 21.70
CA CYS A 15 8.19 -4.28 21.28
C CYS A 15 7.34 -3.33 20.43
N SER A 16 7.93 -2.32 19.78
CA SER A 16 7.23 -1.58 18.73
C SER A 16 7.18 -2.42 17.45
N ALA A 17 6.08 -3.13 17.23
CA ALA A 17 5.76 -3.62 15.89
C ALA A 17 5.74 -2.40 14.95
N CYS A 18 6.60 -2.41 13.94
CA CYS A 18 6.73 -1.29 13.01
C CYS A 18 5.60 -1.40 12.00
N THR A 19 4.46 -0.76 12.29
CA THR A 19 3.33 -0.64 11.37
C THR A 19 3.52 0.57 10.45
N THR A 20 3.07 0.45 9.20
CA THR A 20 3.04 1.58 8.25
C THR A 20 1.59 1.90 7.92
N SER A 21 1.14 3.08 8.31
CA SER A 21 -0.24 3.54 8.10
C SER A 21 -0.29 4.89 7.39
N GLY A 22 -1.47 5.23 6.87
CA GLY A 22 -1.74 6.51 6.25
C GLY A 22 -3.23 6.83 6.22
N GLN A 23 -3.54 8.11 6.45
CA GLN A 23 -4.90 8.62 6.40
C GLN A 23 -5.01 9.69 5.33
N LEU A 24 -6.13 9.68 4.61
CA LEU A 24 -6.47 10.71 3.64
C LEU A 24 -7.78 11.38 4.01
N TYR A 25 -7.70 12.68 4.33
CA TYR A 25 -8.86 13.52 4.57
C TYR A 25 -9.12 14.41 3.35
N TYR A 26 -10.39 14.67 3.07
CA TYR A 26 -10.84 15.48 1.94
C TYR A 26 -12.01 16.38 2.33
N VAL A 27 -12.34 17.33 1.45
CA VAL A 27 -13.54 18.17 1.55
C VAL A 27 -14.61 17.66 0.60
N ASP A 28 -15.79 17.34 1.13
CA ASP A 28 -16.93 16.88 0.33
C ASP A 28 -17.61 18.01 -0.45
N THR A 29 -18.56 17.67 -1.32
CA THR A 29 -19.30 18.65 -2.14
C THR A 29 -20.16 19.62 -1.33
N LYS A 30 -20.32 19.40 -0.02
CA LYS A 30 -21.03 20.28 0.91
C LYS A 30 -20.06 21.13 1.74
N GLY A 31 -18.76 21.04 1.48
CA GLY A 31 -17.72 21.78 2.21
C GLY A 31 -17.29 21.15 3.54
N ASN A 32 -17.71 19.93 3.85
CA ASN A 32 -17.32 19.28 5.11
C ASN A 32 -16.02 18.51 4.96
N LYS A 33 -15.14 18.60 5.96
CA LYS A 33 -13.99 17.71 6.09
C LYS A 33 -14.46 16.29 6.44
N LYS A 34 -13.98 15.30 5.70
CA LYS A 34 -14.27 13.88 5.89
C LYS A 34 -12.99 13.06 5.86
N LEU A 35 -12.93 12.00 6.66
CA LEU A 35 -11.95 10.93 6.48
C LEU A 35 -12.38 10.12 5.26
N GLY A 36 -11.52 10.06 4.24
CA GLY A 36 -11.76 9.32 3.01
C GLY A 36 -11.27 7.89 3.12
N CYS A 37 -10.00 7.72 3.49
CA CYS A 37 -9.38 6.42 3.70
C CYS A 37 -8.47 6.44 4.91
N ASP A 38 -8.41 5.30 5.59
CA ASP A 38 -7.47 4.97 6.66
C ASP A 38 -6.95 3.57 6.34
N VAL A 39 -5.64 3.46 6.09
CA VAL A 39 -5.00 2.22 5.64
C VAL A 39 -3.80 1.90 6.52
N GLU A 40 -3.62 0.61 6.76
CA GLU A 40 -2.53 0.08 7.56
C GLU A 40 -2.01 -1.20 6.92
N PHE A 41 -0.69 -1.29 6.80
CA PHE A 41 0.01 -2.48 6.31
C PHE A 41 1.06 -2.90 7.32
N ILE A 42 1.10 -4.20 7.60
CA ILE A 42 2.01 -4.81 8.57
C ILE A 42 2.87 -5.85 7.86
N GLY A 43 4.12 -5.49 7.58
CA GLY A 43 5.06 -6.39 6.94
C GLY A 43 6.48 -5.86 7.01
N MET A 44 6.96 -5.34 5.89
CA MET A 44 8.29 -4.77 5.78
C MET A 44 8.15 -3.26 5.57
N PRO A 45 8.53 -2.39 6.52
CA PRO A 45 8.30 -0.94 6.39
C PRO A 45 8.85 -0.32 5.10
N SER A 46 9.96 -0.85 4.59
CA SER A 46 10.55 -0.38 3.33
C SER A 46 9.76 -0.72 2.05
N VAL A 47 8.79 -1.63 2.16
CA VAL A 47 7.81 -2.04 1.14
C VAL A 47 6.44 -1.43 1.47
N ASP A 48 6.00 -1.54 2.73
CA ASP A 48 4.66 -1.13 3.18
C ASP A 48 4.38 0.35 2.91
N LYS A 49 5.40 1.22 2.94
CA LYS A 49 5.25 2.63 2.53
C LYS A 49 4.70 2.80 1.10
N PHE A 50 5.03 1.88 0.19
CA PHE A 50 4.52 1.89 -1.18
C PHE A 50 3.11 1.30 -1.25
N ALA A 51 2.79 0.32 -0.40
CA ALA A 51 1.42 -0.18 -0.27
C ALA A 51 0.45 0.93 0.20
N VAL A 52 0.86 1.70 1.20
CA VAL A 52 0.14 2.91 1.67
C VAL A 52 0.00 3.93 0.55
N GLU A 53 1.08 4.28 -0.15
CA GLU A 53 1.06 5.23 -1.28
C GLU A 53 0.07 4.80 -2.38
N TYR A 54 0.07 3.52 -2.74
CA TYR A 54 -0.85 2.93 -3.73
C TYR A 54 -2.31 3.09 -3.31
N ALA A 55 -2.64 2.63 -2.10
CA ALA A 55 -4.01 2.65 -1.59
C ALA A 55 -4.53 4.09 -1.44
N LEU A 56 -3.71 5.00 -0.90
CA LEU A 56 -4.07 6.42 -0.78
C LEU A 56 -4.20 7.11 -2.14
N SER A 57 -3.38 6.75 -3.14
CA SER A 57 -3.53 7.28 -4.51
C SER A 57 -4.85 6.86 -5.16
N LEU A 58 -5.21 5.57 -5.08
CA LEU A 58 -6.49 5.09 -5.58
C LEU A 58 -7.67 5.76 -4.86
N CYS A 59 -7.55 5.93 -3.54
CA CYS A 59 -8.53 6.64 -2.73
C CYS A 59 -8.70 8.11 -3.18
N ALA A 60 -7.60 8.85 -3.32
CA ALA A 60 -7.59 10.24 -3.76
C ALA A 60 -8.26 10.40 -5.13
N LYS A 61 -7.90 9.54 -6.10
CA LYS A 61 -8.50 9.52 -7.45
C LYS A 61 -10.01 9.25 -7.39
N SER A 62 -10.45 8.31 -6.54
CA SER A 62 -11.87 8.00 -6.33
C SER A 62 -12.64 9.16 -5.70
N ILE A 63 -12.05 9.85 -4.72
CA ILE A 63 -12.63 11.03 -4.07
C ILE A 63 -12.86 12.15 -5.10
N VAL A 64 -11.84 12.48 -5.89
CA VAL A 64 -11.95 13.53 -6.93
C VAL A 64 -12.99 13.14 -7.98
N LYS A 65 -13.04 11.87 -8.39
CA LYS A 65 -14.07 11.35 -9.32
C LYS A 65 -15.49 11.53 -8.77
N LYS A 66 -15.67 11.52 -7.45
CA LYS A 66 -16.96 11.75 -6.76
C LYS A 66 -17.24 13.24 -6.47
N GLY A 67 -16.38 14.15 -6.93
CA GLY A 67 -16.52 15.59 -6.75
C GLY A 67 -15.93 16.14 -5.45
N GLY A 68 -15.22 15.32 -4.67
CA GLY A 68 -14.50 15.79 -3.48
C GLY A 68 -13.19 16.48 -3.83
N VAL A 69 -12.67 17.29 -2.90
CA VAL A 69 -11.40 18.01 -3.04
C VAL A 69 -10.39 17.47 -2.03
N VAL A 70 -9.27 16.96 -2.52
CA VAL A 70 -8.13 16.50 -1.70
C VAL A 70 -7.35 17.72 -1.18
N GLN A 71 -6.84 17.65 0.04
CA GLN A 71 -6.07 18.74 0.64
C GLN A 71 -4.72 18.95 -0.06
N GLU A 72 -4.15 20.15 0.05
CA GLU A 72 -2.95 20.57 -0.69
C GLU A 72 -1.75 19.64 -0.46
N GLN A 73 -1.50 19.22 0.79
CA GLN A 73 -0.40 18.31 1.13
C GLN A 73 -0.51 16.94 0.47
N ASP A 74 -1.71 16.54 0.03
CA ASP A 74 -2.02 15.22 -0.50
C ASP A 74 -2.27 15.24 -2.02
N ILE A 75 -2.16 16.40 -2.68
CA ILE A 75 -2.35 16.55 -4.15
C ILE A 75 -1.40 15.65 -4.94
N TYR A 76 -0.20 15.36 -4.41
CA TYR A 76 0.76 14.48 -5.08
C TYR A 76 0.19 13.07 -5.33
N LEU A 77 -0.71 12.58 -4.47
CA LEU A 77 -1.35 11.26 -4.61
C LEU A 77 -2.16 11.13 -5.90
N LEU A 78 -2.66 12.25 -6.45
CA LEU A 78 -3.35 12.28 -7.74
C LEU A 78 -2.42 12.04 -8.92
N LYS A 79 -1.12 12.30 -8.75
CA LYS A 79 -0.07 12.16 -9.78
C LYS A 79 0.69 10.84 -9.68
N VAL A 80 0.52 10.09 -8.59
CA VAL A 80 1.15 8.78 -8.41
C VAL A 80 0.68 7.84 -9.52
N ASP A 81 1.63 7.31 -10.28
CA ASP A 81 1.37 6.20 -11.19
C ASP A 81 1.12 4.94 -10.34
N THR A 82 -0.05 4.33 -10.55
CA THR A 82 -0.54 3.13 -9.85
C THR A 82 -0.52 1.91 -10.77
N ALA A 83 0.21 1.95 -11.88
CA ALA A 83 0.47 0.75 -12.67
C ALA A 83 1.28 -0.27 -11.86
N ILE A 84 0.92 -1.54 -12.00
CA ILE A 84 1.67 -2.70 -11.48
C ILE A 84 2.05 -3.60 -12.65
N PRO A 85 3.17 -4.34 -12.58
CA PRO A 85 3.50 -5.30 -13.60
C PRO A 85 2.41 -6.38 -13.67
N ALA A 86 2.16 -6.88 -14.88
CA ALA A 86 1.19 -7.94 -15.07
C ALA A 86 1.64 -9.21 -14.33
N ALA A 87 0.68 -9.91 -13.71
CA ALA A 87 0.94 -11.24 -13.17
C ALA A 87 1.41 -12.18 -14.30
N PRO A 88 2.12 -13.27 -13.98
CA PRO A 88 2.42 -14.30 -14.96
C PRO A 88 1.18 -14.74 -15.75
N CYS A 89 1.38 -15.03 -17.03
CA CYS A 89 0.32 -15.45 -17.95
C CYS A 89 -0.58 -16.54 -17.34
N GLY A 90 -1.89 -16.32 -17.35
CA GLY A 90 -2.88 -17.25 -16.81
C GLY A 90 -3.03 -17.24 -15.29
N LYS A 91 -2.32 -16.35 -14.57
CA LYS A 91 -2.40 -16.20 -13.12
C LYS A 91 -2.90 -14.82 -12.73
N ALA A 92 -3.53 -14.75 -11.56
CA ALA A 92 -3.68 -13.50 -10.82
C ALA A 92 -2.54 -13.35 -9.83
N TRP A 93 -2.24 -12.13 -9.42
CA TRP A 93 -1.36 -11.91 -8.29
C TRP A 93 -1.99 -12.49 -7.02
N ASN A 94 -1.16 -13.15 -6.21
CA ASN A 94 -1.46 -13.52 -4.84
C ASN A 94 -0.19 -13.30 -3.99
N HIS A 95 -0.33 -13.33 -2.67
CA HIS A 95 0.79 -13.00 -1.78
C HIS A 95 2.00 -13.92 -1.98
N ASP A 96 1.76 -15.22 -2.17
CA ASP A 96 2.85 -16.20 -2.35
C ASP A 96 3.65 -15.93 -3.62
N LEU A 97 2.97 -15.69 -4.73
CA LEU A 97 3.58 -15.41 -6.03
C LEU A 97 4.33 -14.08 -6.02
N ALA A 98 3.73 -13.04 -5.43
CA ALA A 98 4.36 -11.72 -5.30
C ALA A 98 5.62 -11.81 -4.42
N LYS A 99 5.53 -12.52 -3.30
CA LYS A 99 6.65 -12.73 -2.38
C LYS A 99 7.78 -13.52 -3.06
N GLN A 100 7.44 -14.58 -3.78
CA GLN A 100 8.43 -15.38 -4.53
C GLN A 100 9.18 -14.50 -5.53
N GLN A 101 8.48 -13.73 -6.35
CA GLN A 101 9.12 -12.88 -7.35
C GLN A 101 9.95 -11.74 -6.75
N PHE A 102 9.48 -11.17 -5.63
CA PHE A 102 10.27 -10.20 -4.88
C PHE A 102 11.58 -10.81 -4.33
N GLN A 103 11.52 -12.02 -3.77
CA GLN A 103 12.70 -12.73 -3.27
C GLN A 103 13.67 -13.10 -4.40
N SER A 104 13.15 -13.42 -5.59
CA SER A 104 13.93 -13.66 -6.80
C SER A 104 14.48 -12.38 -7.44
N LYS A 105 14.21 -11.19 -6.87
CA LYS A 105 14.61 -9.87 -7.39
C LYS A 105 13.99 -9.49 -8.74
N GLU A 106 12.89 -10.14 -9.12
CA GLU A 106 12.10 -9.81 -10.30
C GLU A 106 11.17 -8.60 -10.05
N LEU A 107 10.88 -8.32 -8.77
CA LEU A 107 10.11 -7.14 -8.35
C LEU A 107 10.98 -6.21 -7.52
N SER A 108 10.87 -4.91 -7.78
CA SER A 108 11.34 -3.87 -6.87
C SER A 108 10.46 -3.81 -5.61
N LYS A 109 10.95 -3.12 -4.56
CA LYS A 109 10.16 -2.87 -3.35
C LYS A 109 8.84 -2.12 -3.64
N LYS A 110 8.87 -1.21 -4.61
CA LYS A 110 7.70 -0.43 -5.02
C LYS A 110 6.66 -1.33 -5.69
N GLU A 111 7.08 -2.10 -6.70
CA GLU A 111 6.18 -3.01 -7.41
C GLU A 111 5.60 -4.04 -6.45
N TYR A 112 6.43 -4.64 -5.59
CA TYR A 112 5.95 -5.60 -4.59
C TYR A 112 4.94 -4.97 -3.62
N GLY A 113 5.20 -3.78 -3.09
CA GLY A 113 4.26 -3.08 -2.19
C GLY A 113 2.94 -2.73 -2.88
N TYR A 114 2.99 -2.29 -4.13
CA TYR A 114 1.79 -2.01 -4.91
C TYR A 114 0.98 -3.27 -5.21
N ILE A 115 1.65 -4.38 -5.55
CA ILE A 115 0.98 -5.66 -5.78
C ILE A 115 0.31 -6.15 -4.49
N VAL A 116 0.99 -6.05 -3.34
CA VAL A 116 0.40 -6.41 -2.03
C VAL A 116 -0.86 -5.60 -1.77
N ALA A 117 -0.81 -4.27 -1.92
CA ALA A 117 -1.98 -3.42 -1.77
C ALA A 117 -3.09 -3.76 -2.79
N ASN A 118 -2.73 -4.08 -4.03
CA ASN A 118 -3.70 -4.49 -5.05
C ASN A 118 -4.41 -5.81 -4.69
N ILE A 119 -3.70 -6.76 -4.08
CA ILE A 119 -4.29 -8.01 -3.58
C ILE A 119 -5.21 -7.72 -2.39
N ASP A 120 -4.74 -6.96 -1.39
CA ASP A 120 -5.49 -6.66 -0.16
C ASP A 120 -6.75 -5.82 -0.40
N LEU A 121 -6.76 -5.03 -1.47
CA LEU A 121 -7.93 -4.27 -1.95
C LEU A 121 -8.85 -5.11 -2.84
N GLU A 122 -8.58 -6.40 -3.02
CA GLU A 122 -9.35 -7.34 -3.85
C GLU A 122 -9.42 -6.93 -5.34
N LEU A 123 -8.37 -6.30 -5.85
CA LEU A 123 -8.26 -5.81 -7.23
C LEU A 123 -7.43 -6.72 -8.14
N ALA A 124 -6.92 -7.83 -7.61
CA ALA A 124 -6.09 -8.75 -8.37
C ALA A 124 -6.92 -9.56 -9.39
N GLU A 125 -6.60 -9.39 -10.68
CA GLU A 125 -7.27 -10.09 -11.77
C GLU A 125 -6.33 -11.06 -12.50
N ILE A 126 -6.91 -12.08 -13.15
CA ILE A 126 -6.14 -13.02 -13.98
C ILE A 126 -5.57 -12.29 -15.19
N ASN A 127 -4.25 -12.39 -15.39
CA ASN A 127 -3.61 -11.92 -16.61
C ASN A 127 -4.03 -12.81 -17.80
N LYS A 128 -4.98 -12.30 -18.59
CA LYS A 128 -5.45 -12.93 -19.82
C LYS A 128 -4.44 -12.70 -20.93
N CYS A 129 -3.73 -13.76 -21.28
CA CYS A 129 -2.73 -13.80 -22.33
C CYS A 129 -3.19 -14.77 -23.42
N THR A 130 -2.99 -14.41 -24.68
CA THR A 130 -3.13 -15.35 -25.79
C THR A 130 -1.86 -16.18 -25.82
N ILE A 131 -1.92 -17.45 -25.40
CA ILE A 131 -0.79 -18.36 -25.59
C ILE A 131 -0.63 -18.53 -27.10
N GLN A 132 0.41 -17.95 -27.69
CA GLN A 132 0.86 -18.36 -29.00
C GLN A 132 1.43 -19.77 -28.84
N ALA A 133 0.67 -20.77 -29.27
CA ALA A 133 1.19 -22.11 -29.45
C ALA A 133 2.26 -22.06 -30.55
N ASN A 134 3.52 -22.20 -30.16
CA ASN A 134 4.61 -22.54 -31.06
C ASN A 134 4.78 -24.06 -31.10
#